data_AF-A0A3D0SKM5-F1
#
_entry.id   AF-A0A3D0SKM5-F1
#
_cell.length_a   1.000
_cell.length_b   1.000
_cell.length_c   1.000
_cell.angle_alpha   90.00
_cell.angle_beta   90.00
_cell.angle_gamma   90.00
#
_symmetry.space_group_name_H-M   'P 1'
#
loop_
_entity.id
_entity.type
_entity.pdbx_description
1 polymer ?
#
loop_
_entity_poly.entity_id
_entity_poly.type
_entity_poly.pdbx_seq_one_letter_code
_entity_poly.pdbx_strand_id
1 'polypeptide(L)'
;MHLDSSLRQRLWFQHLLFLLLFCLVIGLLAWLSARYPVRADWTASSRNTLSEASQALLTHLNGPIRVTAYVHDYSPFREGISRLIDRYRRYKPDITLALVNPDLLPDQVRELGISEDGALSVEYAGRRETLQHPGEQALTQILQRLSRSHDRLMLFLDGHGERKPQGIANYDLGAFGHELAKTGIQTRLLNLIAEPHIPSGADGLVIASPQTPLSSDEIRTVLNYVQRGGNLLWLLEPGELTSLQALAALLGVTVFPGVVVDADT
;
A
#
# COMPACT_ATOMS: atom_id res chain seq x y z
N MET A 1 -69.49 -43.84 20.03
CA MET A 1 -68.43 -43.22 19.21
C MET A 1 -67.42 -44.30 18.84
N HIS A 2 -67.56 -44.92 17.67
CA HIS A 2 -66.56 -45.87 17.16
C HIS A 2 -65.36 -45.07 16.68
N LEU A 3 -64.23 -45.17 17.39
CA LEU A 3 -62.98 -44.59 16.93
C LEU A 3 -62.49 -45.42 15.74
N ASP A 4 -62.58 -44.81 14.57
CA ASP A 4 -62.20 -45.40 13.29
C ASP A 4 -60.69 -45.73 13.29
N SER A 5 -60.35 -47.01 13.16
CA SER A 5 -58.97 -47.52 13.22
C SER A 5 -58.06 -46.91 12.13
N SER A 6 -58.66 -46.45 11.04
CA SER A 6 -57.99 -45.77 9.93
C SER A 6 -57.44 -44.38 10.33
N LEU A 7 -58.09 -43.67 11.25
CA LEU A 7 -57.63 -42.38 11.77
C LEU A 7 -56.40 -42.54 12.67
N ARG A 8 -56.37 -43.60 13.50
CA ARG A 8 -55.24 -43.88 14.41
C ARG A 8 -53.98 -44.26 13.65
N GLN A 9 -54.11 -45.05 12.58
CA GLN A 9 -52.98 -45.41 11.71
C GLN A 9 -52.43 -44.20 10.94
N ARG A 10 -53.30 -43.31 10.43
CA ARG A 10 -52.87 -42.07 9.76
C ARG A 10 -52.13 -41.13 10.70
N LEU A 11 -52.63 -40.92 11.92
CA LEU A 11 -51.96 -40.11 12.94
C LEU A 11 -50.61 -40.71 13.33
N TRP A 12 -50.52 -42.03 13.51
CA TRP A 12 -49.25 -42.69 13.80
C TRP A 12 -48.23 -42.54 12.67
N PHE A 13 -48.66 -42.66 11.41
CA PHE A 13 -47.81 -42.45 10.24
C PHE A 13 -47.36 -41.00 10.09
N GLN A 14 -48.24 -40.03 10.37
CA GLN A 14 -47.91 -38.60 10.39
C GLN A 14 -46.87 -38.28 11.48
N HIS A 15 -47.05 -38.82 12.68
CA HIS A 15 -46.07 -38.64 13.77
C HIS A 15 -44.74 -39.31 13.46
N LEU A 16 -44.74 -40.51 12.88
CA LEU A 16 -43.51 -41.20 12.46
C LEU A 16 -42.78 -40.41 11.37
N LEU A 17 -43.50 -39.94 10.36
CA LEU A 17 -42.95 -39.11 9.29
C LEU A 17 -42.35 -37.80 9.83
N PHE A 18 -43.07 -37.14 10.76
CA PHE A 18 -42.58 -35.93 11.41
C PHE A 18 -41.29 -36.20 12.19
N LEU A 19 -41.24 -37.29 12.98
CA LEU A 19 -40.06 -37.65 13.76
C LEU A 19 -38.85 -37.93 12.86
N LEU A 20 -39.07 -38.65 11.76
CA LEU A 20 -38.04 -38.96 10.78
C LEU A 20 -37.50 -37.69 10.11
N LEU A 21 -38.40 -36.79 9.69
CA LEU A 21 -38.02 -35.50 9.10
C LEU A 21 -37.31 -34.58 10.10
N PHE A 22 -37.72 -34.60 11.37
CA PHE A 22 -37.07 -33.86 12.44
C PHE A 22 -35.64 -34.35 12.71
N CYS A 23 -35.43 -35.66 12.80
CA CYS A 23 -34.09 -36.25 12.92
C CYS A 23 -33.21 -35.93 11.71
N LEU A 24 -33.77 -35.96 10.50
CA LEU A 24 -33.06 -35.58 9.27
C LEU A 24 -32.58 -34.13 9.34
N VAL A 25 -33.45 -33.20 9.75
CA VAL A 25 -33.09 -31.78 9.90
C VAL A 25 -32.00 -31.59 10.94
N ILE A 26 -32.08 -32.26 12.11
CA ILE A 26 -31.03 -32.20 13.13
C ILE A 26 -29.70 -32.73 12.58
N GLY A 27 -29.70 -33.86 11.88
CA GLY A 27 -28.49 -34.41 11.27
C GLY A 27 -27.88 -33.48 10.23
N LEU A 28 -28.71 -32.83 9.42
CA LEU A 28 -28.27 -31.88 8.40
C LEU A 28 -27.72 -30.59 9.02
N LEU A 29 -28.33 -30.09 10.10
CA LEU A 29 -27.82 -28.96 10.89
C LEU A 29 -26.48 -29.28 11.56
N ALA A 30 -26.34 -30.48 12.15
CA ALA A 30 -25.09 -30.93 12.76
C ALA A 30 -23.97 -31.05 11.71
N TRP A 31 -24.29 -31.63 10.55
CA TRP A 31 -23.36 -31.74 9.43
C TRP A 31 -22.95 -30.36 8.88
N LEU A 32 -23.92 -29.45 8.70
CA LEU A 32 -23.67 -28.10 8.23
C LEU A 32 -22.82 -27.32 9.25
N SER A 33 -23.08 -27.47 10.55
CA SER A 33 -22.32 -26.85 11.63
C SER A 33 -20.88 -27.36 11.70
N ALA A 34 -20.66 -28.66 11.49
CA ALA A 34 -19.32 -29.24 11.47
C ALA A 34 -18.50 -28.81 10.23
N ARG A 35 -19.16 -28.55 9.11
CA ARG A 35 -18.51 -28.21 7.83
C ARG A 35 -18.32 -26.70 7.62
N TYR A 36 -19.19 -25.88 8.20
CA TYR A 36 -19.14 -24.41 8.11
C TYR A 36 -19.13 -23.80 9.52
N PRO A 37 -17.95 -23.57 10.11
CA PRO A 37 -17.85 -22.86 11.38
C PRO A 37 -18.18 -21.37 11.18
N VAL A 38 -19.47 -21.04 11.19
CA VAL A 38 -19.95 -19.65 11.20
C VAL A 38 -19.77 -19.10 12.60
N ARG A 39 -18.72 -18.27 12.80
CA ARG A 39 -18.50 -17.54 14.06
C ARG A 39 -19.02 -16.12 13.89
N ALA A 40 -20.26 -15.89 14.29
CA ALA A 40 -20.80 -14.54 14.47
C ALA A 40 -20.27 -14.00 15.81
N ASP A 41 -19.64 -12.82 15.81
CA ASP A 41 -19.14 -12.16 17.00
C ASP A 41 -20.29 -11.35 17.63
N TRP A 42 -20.93 -11.90 18.67
CA TRP A 42 -22.03 -11.23 19.41
C TRP A 42 -21.51 -10.34 20.55
N THR A 43 -20.25 -9.92 20.51
CA THR A 43 -19.71 -9.01 21.52
C THR A 43 -20.07 -7.56 21.18
N ALA A 44 -20.57 -6.81 22.15
CA ALA A 44 -21.00 -5.41 22.00
C ALA A 44 -19.91 -4.42 21.55
N SER A 45 -18.68 -4.89 21.31
CA SER A 45 -17.53 -4.06 20.92
C SER A 45 -16.70 -4.64 19.76
N SER A 46 -17.18 -5.68 19.06
CA SER A 46 -16.51 -6.27 17.87
C SER A 46 -15.00 -6.57 18.06
N ARG A 47 -14.57 -6.86 19.29
CA ARG A 47 -13.14 -6.91 19.67
C ARG A 47 -12.37 -8.06 19.00
N ASN A 48 -13.07 -9.05 18.45
CA ASN A 48 -12.43 -10.17 17.76
C ASN A 48 -12.45 -10.04 16.24
N THR A 49 -12.96 -8.94 15.70
CA THR A 49 -13.07 -8.72 14.25
C THR A 49 -12.22 -7.51 13.86
N LEU A 50 -11.57 -7.54 12.70
CA LEU A 50 -10.81 -6.38 12.21
C LEU A 50 -11.78 -5.25 11.84
N SER A 51 -11.34 -4.00 11.96
CA SER A 51 -12.08 -2.86 11.43
C SER A 51 -12.25 -2.98 9.91
N GLU A 52 -13.32 -2.37 9.37
CA GLU A 52 -13.60 -2.38 7.94
C GLU A 52 -12.44 -1.82 7.11
N ALA A 53 -11.77 -0.78 7.62
CA ALA A 53 -10.58 -0.21 6.99
C ALA A 53 -9.42 -1.20 6.89
N SER A 54 -9.15 -1.97 7.95
CA SER A 54 -8.15 -3.04 7.95
C SER A 54 -8.52 -4.16 6.97
N GLN A 55 -9.80 -4.55 6.92
CA GLN A 55 -10.28 -5.57 5.98
C GLN A 55 -10.12 -5.12 4.51
N ALA A 56 -10.54 -3.90 4.20
CA ALA A 56 -10.41 -3.31 2.87
C ALA A 56 -8.95 -3.13 2.45
N LEU A 57 -8.04 -2.83 3.38
CA LEU A 57 -6.62 -2.79 3.05
C LEU A 57 -6.11 -4.17 2.63
N LEU A 58 -6.44 -5.22 3.38
CA LEU A 58 -5.92 -6.57 3.16
C LEU A 58 -6.34 -7.17 1.81
N THR A 59 -7.49 -6.78 1.26
CA THR A 59 -7.94 -7.24 -0.07
C THR A 59 -7.09 -6.67 -1.21
N HIS A 60 -6.38 -5.56 -1.00
CA HIS A 60 -5.51 -4.93 -1.99
C HIS A 60 -4.03 -5.35 -1.88
N LEU A 61 -3.66 -6.12 -0.85
CA LEU A 61 -2.29 -6.60 -0.66
C LEU A 61 -2.00 -7.86 -1.47
N ASN A 62 -1.35 -7.70 -2.61
CA ASN A 62 -0.92 -8.78 -3.50
C ASN A 62 0.51 -9.24 -3.16
N GLY A 63 0.63 -10.20 -2.24
CA GLY A 63 1.91 -10.83 -1.87
C GLY A 63 2.01 -11.29 -0.42
N PRO A 64 3.05 -12.06 -0.05
CA PRO A 64 3.24 -12.55 1.31
C PRO A 64 3.66 -11.43 2.26
N ILE A 65 3.11 -11.44 3.47
CA ILE A 65 3.54 -10.56 4.56
C ILE A 65 4.30 -11.41 5.58
N ARG A 66 5.54 -11.01 5.88
CA ARG A 66 6.34 -11.64 6.94
C ARG A 66 6.33 -10.76 8.16
N VAL A 67 5.89 -11.30 9.28
CA VAL A 67 5.89 -10.63 10.58
C VAL A 67 6.83 -11.39 11.50
N THR A 68 7.82 -10.71 12.05
CA THR A 68 8.72 -11.24 13.06
C THR A 68 8.46 -10.50 14.37
N ALA A 69 7.99 -11.21 15.39
CA ALA A 69 7.83 -10.67 16.72
C ALA A 69 9.07 -10.96 17.55
N TYR A 70 9.67 -9.91 18.07
CA TYR A 70 10.79 -9.97 19.00
C TYR A 70 10.23 -9.98 20.41
N VAL A 71 10.13 -11.19 20.98
CA VAL A 71 9.45 -11.43 22.24
C VAL A 71 10.12 -12.55 23.00
N HIS A 72 10.36 -12.33 24.30
CA HIS A 72 10.94 -13.36 25.17
C HIS A 72 9.98 -14.54 25.38
N ASP A 73 10.51 -15.71 25.72
CA ASP A 73 9.74 -16.97 25.74
C ASP A 73 8.54 -16.94 26.71
N TYR A 74 8.66 -16.24 27.84
CA TYR A 74 7.63 -16.14 28.87
C TYR A 74 6.87 -14.80 28.88
N SER A 75 7.02 -14.01 27.83
CA SER A 75 6.39 -12.69 27.78
C SER A 75 4.87 -12.77 27.57
N PRO A 76 4.08 -11.96 28.30
CA PRO A 76 2.63 -11.89 28.11
C PRO A 76 2.24 -11.38 26.71
N PHE A 77 3.14 -10.70 26.00
CA PHE A 77 2.90 -10.18 24.66
C PHE A 77 2.76 -11.27 23.60
N ARG A 78 3.32 -12.46 23.83
CA ARG A 78 3.31 -13.58 22.87
C ARG A 78 1.88 -14.00 22.47
N GLU A 79 0.99 -14.12 23.45
CA GLU A 79 -0.42 -14.45 23.22
C GLU A 79 -1.22 -13.28 22.61
N GLY A 80 -0.88 -12.04 22.97
CA GLY A 80 -1.52 -10.86 22.39
C GLY A 80 -1.21 -10.70 20.90
N ILE A 81 0.07 -10.86 20.55
CA ILE A 81 0.58 -10.75 19.18
C ILE A 81 0.05 -11.88 18.31
N SER A 82 0.14 -13.13 18.78
CA SER A 82 -0.40 -14.27 18.03
C SER A 82 -1.89 -14.10 17.72
N ARG A 83 -2.71 -13.71 18.71
CA ARG A 83 -4.13 -13.40 18.50
C ARG A 83 -4.35 -12.25 17.52
N LEU A 84 -3.54 -11.20 17.58
CA LEU A 84 -3.62 -10.08 16.64
C LEU A 84 -3.35 -10.58 15.21
N ILE A 85 -2.25 -11.30 14.98
CA ILE A 85 -1.89 -11.79 13.64
C ILE A 85 -2.88 -12.85 13.12
N ASP A 86 -3.43 -13.69 13.99
CA ASP A 86 -4.45 -14.66 13.59
C ASP A 86 -5.76 -13.99 13.15
N ARG A 87 -6.08 -12.79 13.66
CA ARG A 87 -7.18 -11.97 13.12
C ARG A 87 -6.91 -11.53 11.69
N TYR A 88 -5.67 -11.15 11.36
CA TYR A 88 -5.26 -10.77 10.01
C TYR A 88 -5.23 -11.97 9.06
N ARG A 89 -4.73 -13.12 9.52
CA ARG A 89 -4.68 -14.38 8.76
C ARG A 89 -6.04 -14.88 8.28
N ARG A 90 -7.12 -14.58 9.02
CA ARG A 90 -8.49 -14.92 8.60
C ARG A 90 -8.92 -14.26 7.30
N TYR A 91 -8.38 -13.07 7.00
CA TYR A 91 -8.70 -12.33 5.76
C TYR A 91 -7.60 -12.49 4.70
N LYS A 92 -6.35 -12.68 5.13
CA LYS A 92 -5.21 -12.91 4.25
C LYS A 92 -4.36 -14.07 4.79
N PRO A 93 -4.53 -15.30 4.26
CA PRO A 93 -3.81 -16.46 4.78
C PRO A 93 -2.29 -16.39 4.54
N ASP A 94 -1.86 -15.57 3.59
CA ASP A 94 -0.46 -15.37 3.21
C ASP A 94 0.31 -14.42 4.17
N ILE A 95 0.11 -14.62 5.47
CA ILE A 95 0.79 -13.89 6.55
C ILE A 95 1.54 -14.89 7.43
N THR A 96 2.86 -14.80 7.45
CA THR A 96 3.72 -15.64 8.29
C THR A 96 4.11 -14.89 9.56
N LEU A 97 4.05 -15.57 10.71
CA LEU A 97 4.49 -15.05 12.00
C LEU A 97 5.67 -15.88 12.49
N ALA A 98 6.82 -15.25 12.69
CA ALA A 98 7.98 -15.81 13.39
C ALA A 98 8.06 -15.17 14.78
N LEU A 99 8.31 -15.99 15.81
CA LEU A 99 8.52 -15.53 17.18
C LEU A 99 9.99 -15.76 17.50
N VAL A 100 10.71 -14.70 17.81
CA VAL A 100 12.17 -14.70 18.00
C VAL A 100 12.48 -14.08 19.34
N ASN A 101 13.28 -14.77 20.15
CA ASN A 101 13.77 -14.21 21.40
C ASN A 101 14.90 -13.20 21.08
N PRO A 102 14.75 -11.90 21.44
CA PRO A 102 15.73 -10.87 21.11
C PRO A 102 17.12 -11.14 21.72
N ASP A 103 17.21 -11.87 22.84
CA ASP A 103 18.48 -12.22 23.50
C ASP A 103 19.37 -13.11 22.65
N LEU A 104 18.77 -13.88 21.72
CA LEU A 104 19.50 -14.80 20.85
C LEU A 104 20.14 -14.11 19.65
N LEU A 105 19.70 -12.89 19.30
CA LEU A 105 20.13 -12.16 18.10
C LEU A 105 20.39 -10.66 18.41
N PRO A 106 21.35 -10.33 19.29
CA PRO A 106 21.57 -8.97 19.76
C PRO A 106 21.97 -7.98 18.65
N ASP A 107 22.72 -8.44 17.65
CA ASP A 107 23.14 -7.60 16.52
C ASP A 107 21.95 -7.15 15.68
N GLN A 108 21.02 -8.07 15.38
CA GLN A 108 19.81 -7.78 14.60
C GLN A 108 18.86 -6.84 15.35
N VAL A 109 18.73 -7.02 16.67
CA VAL A 109 17.91 -6.15 17.54
C VAL A 109 18.43 -4.72 17.53
N ARG A 110 19.76 -4.55 17.56
CA ARG A 110 20.40 -3.23 17.54
C ARG A 110 20.27 -2.53 16.19
N GLU A 111 20.41 -3.25 15.08
CA GLU A 111 20.17 -2.71 13.74
C GLU A 111 18.72 -2.25 13.53
N LEU A 112 17.76 -3.02 14.06
CA LEU A 112 16.33 -2.72 13.93
C LEU A 112 15.84 -1.68 14.94
N GLY A 113 16.71 -1.18 15.83
CA GLY A 113 16.35 -0.22 16.87
C GLY A 113 15.32 -0.76 17.84
N ILE A 114 15.30 -2.07 18.08
CA ILE A 114 14.34 -2.72 18.98
C ILE A 114 14.85 -2.54 20.40
N SER A 115 14.12 -1.77 21.19
CA SER A 115 14.44 -1.51 22.60
C SER A 115 13.44 -2.11 23.57
N GLU A 116 12.27 -2.51 23.07
CA GLU A 116 11.14 -2.95 23.89
C GLU A 116 10.75 -4.40 23.57
N ASP A 117 10.32 -5.13 24.60
CA ASP A 117 9.79 -6.47 24.47
C ASP A 117 8.40 -6.44 23.79
N GLY A 118 8.21 -7.29 22.79
CA GLY A 118 6.97 -7.34 22.00
C GLY A 118 6.99 -6.50 20.71
N ALA A 119 8.14 -5.96 20.32
CA ALA A 119 8.28 -5.28 19.04
C ALA A 119 7.99 -6.21 17.84
N LEU A 120 7.39 -5.66 16.77
CA LEU A 120 7.12 -6.36 15.53
C LEU A 120 7.92 -5.76 14.38
N SER A 121 8.68 -6.59 13.67
CA SER A 121 9.18 -6.23 12.35
C SER A 121 8.24 -6.79 11.28
N VAL A 122 7.74 -5.92 10.41
CA VAL A 122 6.79 -6.26 9.35
C VAL A 122 7.46 -6.03 8.01
N GLU A 123 7.48 -7.06 7.18
CA GLU A 123 8.06 -7.05 5.85
C GLU A 123 7.00 -7.38 4.80
N TYR A 124 6.93 -6.54 3.77
CA TYR A 124 6.03 -6.71 2.63
C TYR A 124 6.65 -6.10 1.38
N ALA A 125 6.57 -6.80 0.25
CA ALA A 125 7.11 -6.37 -1.05
C ALA A 125 8.59 -5.87 -1.00
N GLY A 126 9.43 -6.52 -0.18
CA GLY A 126 10.86 -6.18 -0.04
C GLY A 126 11.16 -4.97 0.84
N ARG A 127 10.14 -4.33 1.43
CA ARG A 127 10.28 -3.24 2.39
C ARG A 127 10.00 -3.76 3.80
N ARG A 128 10.66 -3.18 4.80
CA ARG A 128 10.54 -3.56 6.20
C ARG A 128 10.37 -2.32 7.08
N GLU A 129 9.42 -2.38 8.01
CA GLU A 129 9.24 -1.38 9.08
C GLU A 129 9.10 -2.08 10.44
N THR A 130 9.50 -1.39 11.51
CA THR A 130 9.44 -1.91 12.89
C THR A 130 8.42 -1.13 13.73
N LEU A 131 7.62 -1.86 14.49
CA LEU A 131 6.66 -1.38 15.50
C LEU A 131 7.16 -1.73 16.88
N GLN A 132 7.36 -0.74 17.74
CA GLN A 132 7.66 -1.00 19.15
C GLN A 132 6.40 -1.48 19.90
N HIS A 133 5.25 -0.87 19.62
CA HIS A 133 3.99 -1.16 20.28
C HIS A 133 2.98 -1.78 19.31
N PRO A 134 2.79 -3.11 19.33
CA PRO A 134 1.88 -3.77 18.41
C PRO A 134 0.42 -3.54 18.75
N GLY A 135 -0.37 -3.11 17.75
CA GLY A 135 -1.81 -2.95 17.83
C GLY A 135 -2.44 -2.97 16.44
N GLU A 136 -3.76 -3.16 16.34
CA GLU A 136 -4.41 -3.23 15.03
C GLU A 136 -4.21 -1.95 14.23
N GLN A 137 -4.50 -0.79 14.81
CA GLN A 137 -4.38 0.49 14.11
C GLN A 137 -2.95 0.73 13.60
N ALA A 138 -1.96 0.45 14.44
CA ALA A 138 -0.56 0.65 14.11
C ALA A 138 -0.08 -0.33 13.02
N LEU A 139 -0.48 -1.60 13.09
CA LEU A 139 -0.18 -2.61 12.07
C LEU A 139 -0.85 -2.27 10.73
N THR A 140 -2.13 -1.88 10.73
CA THR A 140 -2.83 -1.46 9.51
C THR A 140 -2.15 -0.26 8.84
N GLN A 141 -1.74 0.74 9.61
CA GLN A 141 -1.05 1.92 9.08
C GLN A 141 0.29 1.56 8.44
N ILE A 142 1.06 0.65 9.07
CA ILE A 142 2.34 0.19 8.51
C ILE A 142 2.13 -0.63 7.26
N LEU A 143 1.18 -1.56 7.27
CA LEU A 143 0.83 -2.31 6.07
C LEU A 143 0.36 -1.37 4.95
N GLN A 144 -0.37 -0.30 5.26
CA GLN A 144 -0.77 0.69 4.27
C GLN A 144 0.46 1.41 3.67
N ARG A 145 1.46 1.76 4.48
CA ARG A 145 2.70 2.38 3.98
C ARG A 145 3.54 1.41 3.16
N LEU A 146 3.78 0.21 3.69
CA LEU A 146 4.51 -0.86 2.99
C LEU A 146 3.80 -1.29 1.70
N SER A 147 2.46 -1.23 1.68
CA SER A 147 1.64 -1.56 0.52
C SER A 147 1.72 -0.57 -0.62
N ARG A 148 2.17 0.66 -0.39
CA ARG A 148 2.32 1.64 -1.46
C ARG A 148 3.46 1.15 -2.36
N SER A 149 3.07 0.34 -3.34
CA SER A 149 3.92 -0.46 -4.23
C SER A 149 4.49 0.34 -5.39
N HIS A 150 4.58 1.65 -5.25
CA HIS A 150 5.41 2.47 -6.10
C HIS A 150 6.07 3.51 -5.20
N ASP A 151 7.35 3.29 -4.93
CA ASP A 151 8.23 4.44 -4.84
C ASP A 151 8.09 5.14 -6.20
N ARG A 152 7.21 6.14 -6.26
CA ARG A 152 6.92 6.78 -7.54
C ARG A 152 8.23 7.37 -8.03
N LEU A 153 8.69 6.96 -9.20
CA LEU A 153 9.94 7.43 -9.75
C LEU A 153 9.66 8.64 -10.63
N MET A 154 10.06 9.82 -10.14
CA MET A 154 10.09 11.05 -10.92
C MET A 154 11.49 11.25 -11.49
N LEU A 155 11.60 11.30 -12.81
CA LEU A 155 12.85 11.61 -13.49
C LEU A 155 13.00 13.12 -13.61
N PHE A 156 14.13 13.66 -13.20
CA PHE A 156 14.46 15.07 -13.39
C PHE A 156 15.46 15.17 -14.53
N LEU A 157 15.13 15.94 -15.57
CA LEU A 157 16.05 16.20 -16.66
C LEU A 157 17.33 16.87 -16.13
N ASP A 158 18.48 16.42 -16.61
CA ASP A 158 19.80 16.94 -16.25
C ASP A 158 20.72 16.99 -17.48
N GLY A 159 21.66 17.93 -17.45
CA GLY A 159 22.65 18.14 -18.53
C GLY A 159 22.66 19.56 -19.09
N HIS A 160 21.63 20.36 -18.80
CA HIS A 160 21.39 21.65 -19.45
C HIS A 160 21.22 22.77 -18.42
N GLY A 161 21.68 22.56 -17.19
CA GLY A 161 21.65 23.55 -16.10
C GLY A 161 20.33 23.61 -15.32
N GLU A 162 19.52 22.55 -15.39
CA GLU A 162 18.24 22.43 -14.71
C GLU A 162 18.36 22.51 -13.18
N ARG A 163 17.25 22.90 -12.54
CA ARG A 163 17.13 22.88 -11.08
C ARG A 163 17.15 21.45 -10.56
N LYS A 164 17.97 21.18 -9.53
CA LYS A 164 18.17 19.82 -9.01
C LYS A 164 17.26 19.52 -7.82
N PRO A 165 16.66 18.32 -7.72
CA PRO A 165 15.80 17.94 -6.60
C PRO A 165 16.55 17.69 -5.28
N GLN A 166 17.86 17.44 -5.32
CA GLN A 166 18.74 17.37 -4.14
C GLN A 166 19.72 18.55 -4.08
N GLY A 167 19.52 19.57 -4.91
CA GLY A 167 20.41 20.71 -4.95
C GLY A 167 20.30 21.58 -3.70
N ILE A 168 21.43 22.16 -3.29
CA ILE A 168 21.53 23.05 -2.13
C ILE A 168 21.57 24.53 -2.53
N ALA A 169 21.65 24.83 -3.83
CA ALA A 169 21.65 26.21 -4.30
C ALA A 169 20.28 26.84 -4.09
N ASN A 170 20.23 28.16 -3.90
CA ASN A 170 18.97 28.90 -3.67
C ASN A 170 17.94 28.72 -4.79
N TYR A 171 18.41 28.37 -5.98
CA TYR A 171 17.59 28.20 -7.17
C TYR A 171 17.20 26.74 -7.42
N ASP A 172 17.77 25.79 -6.67
CA ASP A 172 17.47 24.38 -6.79
C ASP A 172 16.15 24.02 -6.08
N LEU A 173 15.67 22.81 -6.36
CA LEU A 173 14.42 22.28 -5.83
C LEU A 173 14.66 21.36 -4.63
N GLY A 174 15.71 21.61 -3.83
CA GLY A 174 16.10 20.77 -2.70
C GLY A 174 14.99 20.52 -1.69
N ALA A 175 14.28 21.58 -1.28
CA ALA A 175 13.14 21.47 -0.36
C ALA A 175 11.99 20.65 -0.98
N PHE A 176 11.68 20.88 -2.25
CA PHE A 176 10.65 20.14 -2.97
C PHE A 176 11.02 18.65 -3.10
N GLY A 177 12.24 18.32 -3.50
CA GLY A 177 12.71 16.94 -3.58
C GLY A 177 12.74 16.22 -2.23
N HIS A 178 13.01 16.94 -1.14
CA HIS A 178 12.90 16.37 0.21
C HIS A 178 11.46 16.03 0.60
N GLU A 179 10.49 16.88 0.26
CA GLU A 179 9.06 16.59 0.46
C GLU A 179 8.55 15.45 -0.43
N LEU A 180 9.04 15.36 -1.67
CA LEU A 180 8.79 14.19 -2.53
C LEU A 180 9.30 12.90 -1.86
N ALA A 181 10.52 12.90 -1.34
CA ALA A 181 11.08 11.73 -0.66
C ALA A 181 10.25 11.32 0.57
N LYS A 182 9.81 12.28 1.40
CA LYS A 182 8.94 12.02 2.55
C LYS A 182 7.60 11.40 2.18
N THR A 183 7.07 11.73 1.00
CA THR A 183 5.79 11.18 0.50
C THR A 183 5.95 9.83 -0.21
N GLY A 184 7.18 9.30 -0.29
CA GLY A 184 7.47 8.04 -0.97
C GLY A 184 7.67 8.18 -2.48
N ILE A 185 8.02 9.38 -2.94
CA ILE A 185 8.36 9.64 -4.35
C ILE A 185 9.89 9.73 -4.44
N GLN A 186 10.47 8.76 -5.14
CA GLN A 186 11.90 8.78 -5.45
C GLN A 186 12.17 9.69 -6.65
N THR A 187 13.32 10.36 -6.63
CA THR A 187 13.75 11.22 -7.73
C THR A 187 15.09 10.73 -8.27
N ARG A 188 15.24 10.72 -9.60
CA ARG A 188 16.47 10.32 -10.29
C ARG A 188 16.78 11.33 -11.37
N LEU A 189 18.04 11.74 -11.49
CA LEU A 189 18.50 12.57 -12.60
C LEU A 189 18.54 11.73 -13.89
N LEU A 190 18.04 12.30 -14.99
CA LEU A 190 18.03 11.71 -16.32
C LEU A 190 18.78 12.64 -17.26
N ASN A 191 19.91 12.16 -17.78
CA ASN A 191 20.63 12.84 -18.83
C ASN A 191 20.34 12.15 -20.18
N LEU A 192 19.63 12.84 -21.07
CA LEU A 192 19.18 12.28 -22.34
C LEU A 192 20.32 12.09 -23.37
N ILE A 193 21.49 12.69 -23.14
CA ILE A 193 22.68 12.46 -23.96
C ILE A 193 23.27 11.09 -23.63
N ALA A 194 23.33 10.73 -22.34
CA ALA A 194 23.83 9.45 -21.87
C ALA A 194 22.79 8.32 -21.99
N GLU A 195 21.53 8.62 -21.72
CA GLU A 195 20.40 7.69 -21.75
C GLU A 195 19.34 8.23 -22.74
N PRO A 196 19.42 7.95 -24.05
CA PRO A 196 18.61 8.57 -25.10
C PRO A 196 17.18 8.00 -25.17
N HIS A 197 16.62 7.64 -24.01
CA HIS A 197 15.24 7.21 -23.85
C HIS A 197 14.79 7.46 -22.42
N ILE A 198 13.48 7.66 -22.25
CA ILE A 198 12.85 7.74 -20.93
C ILE A 198 12.34 6.33 -20.59
N PRO A 199 12.82 5.69 -19.49
CA PRO A 199 12.38 4.35 -19.11
C PRO A 199 10.87 4.26 -18.87
N SER A 200 10.28 3.14 -19.28
CA SER A 200 8.84 2.89 -19.11
C SER A 200 8.40 2.70 -17.65
N GLY A 201 9.34 2.50 -16.73
CA GLY A 201 9.09 2.35 -15.29
C GLY A 201 9.06 3.68 -14.52
N ALA A 202 9.19 4.82 -15.20
CA ALA A 202 9.06 6.13 -14.56
C ALA A 202 7.61 6.60 -14.52
N ASP A 203 7.19 7.18 -13.39
CA ASP A 203 5.85 7.72 -13.20
C ASP A 203 5.70 9.12 -13.79
N GLY A 204 6.80 9.86 -13.95
CA GLY A 204 6.78 11.22 -14.45
C GLY A 204 8.15 11.75 -14.84
N LEU A 205 8.14 12.77 -15.70
CA LEU A 205 9.31 13.56 -16.08
C LEU A 205 9.15 14.98 -15.52
N VAL A 206 10.22 15.52 -14.96
CA VAL A 206 10.33 16.91 -14.51
C VAL A 206 11.36 17.61 -15.38
N ILE A 207 10.94 18.70 -16.03
CA ILE A 207 11.82 19.60 -16.76
C ILE A 207 11.83 20.92 -16.01
N ALA A 208 12.95 21.22 -15.32
CA ALA A 208 13.04 22.35 -14.42
C ALA A 208 13.95 23.46 -14.99
N SER A 209 13.38 24.26 -15.89
CA SER A 209 14.02 25.43 -16.53
C SER A 209 15.45 25.17 -17.06
N PRO A 210 15.60 24.42 -18.17
CA PRO A 210 16.89 24.25 -18.85
C PRO A 210 17.50 25.61 -19.22
N GLN A 211 18.78 25.78 -18.90
CA GLN A 211 19.55 27.01 -19.15
C GLN A 211 20.23 26.99 -20.52
N THR A 212 20.50 25.81 -21.07
CA THR A 212 21.01 25.64 -22.44
C THR A 212 19.99 24.93 -23.35
N PRO A 213 20.01 25.20 -24.66
CA PRO A 213 19.09 24.55 -25.60
C PRO A 213 19.26 23.02 -25.61
N LEU A 214 18.14 22.30 -25.60
CA LEU A 214 18.12 20.86 -25.88
C LEU A 214 18.35 20.63 -27.39
N SER A 215 18.98 19.52 -27.71
CA SER A 215 19.13 19.07 -29.11
C SER A 215 17.79 18.57 -29.68
N SER A 216 17.69 18.50 -31.01
CA SER A 216 16.50 17.98 -31.70
C SER A 216 16.15 16.54 -31.31
N ASP A 217 17.13 15.71 -30.97
CA ASP A 217 16.93 14.32 -30.58
C ASP A 217 16.35 14.19 -29.17
N GLU A 218 16.83 15.03 -28.25
CA GLU A 218 16.29 15.11 -26.90
C GLU A 218 14.85 15.61 -26.91
N ILE A 219 14.58 16.69 -27.66
CA ILE A 219 13.23 17.23 -27.84
C ILE A 219 12.29 16.15 -28.37
N ARG A 220 12.70 15.42 -29.41
CA ARG A 220 11.91 14.31 -29.99
C ARG A 220 11.64 13.21 -28.96
N THR A 221 12.59 12.90 -28.09
CA THR A 221 12.42 11.91 -27.01
C THR A 221 11.36 12.37 -26.01
N VAL A 222 11.40 13.63 -25.59
CA VAL A 222 10.40 14.24 -24.70
C VAL A 222 9.02 14.26 -25.35
N LEU A 223 8.92 14.72 -26.60
CA LEU A 223 7.65 14.76 -27.35
C LEU A 223 7.02 13.37 -27.46
N ASN A 224 7.82 12.35 -27.81
CA ASN A 224 7.35 10.97 -27.90
C ASN A 224 6.86 10.44 -26.55
N TYR A 225 7.50 10.81 -25.43
CA TYR A 225 7.06 10.43 -24.09
C TYR A 225 5.70 11.04 -23.75
N VAL A 226 5.52 12.35 -24.01
CA VAL A 226 4.25 13.05 -23.77
C VAL A 226 3.13 12.53 -24.67
N GLN A 227 3.40 12.30 -25.95
CA GLN A 227 2.42 11.75 -26.90
C GLN A 227 1.93 10.35 -26.51
N ARG A 228 2.75 9.56 -25.81
CA ARG A 228 2.38 8.24 -25.28
C ARG A 228 1.60 8.31 -23.97
N GLY A 229 1.27 9.50 -23.47
CA GLY A 229 0.52 9.71 -22.23
C GLY A 229 1.39 9.75 -20.97
N GLY A 230 2.70 9.96 -21.11
CA GLY A 230 3.58 10.14 -19.96
C GLY A 230 3.27 11.40 -19.16
N ASN A 231 3.37 11.33 -17.83
CA ASN A 231 3.14 12.49 -16.97
C ASN A 231 4.33 13.45 -17.02
N LEU A 232 4.05 14.74 -17.12
CA LEU A 232 5.05 15.80 -17.22
C LEU A 232 4.79 16.91 -16.19
N LEU A 233 5.82 17.27 -15.44
CA LEU A 233 5.89 18.53 -14.70
C LEU A 233 6.90 19.44 -15.39
N TRP A 234 6.42 20.52 -15.99
CA TRP A 234 7.27 21.47 -16.70
C TRP A 234 7.30 22.79 -15.95
N LEU A 235 8.48 23.15 -15.43
CA LEU A 235 8.71 24.37 -14.68
C LEU A 235 9.52 25.33 -15.55
N LEU A 236 9.02 26.55 -15.66
CA LEU A 236 9.59 27.62 -16.49
C LEU A 236 9.90 28.82 -15.60
N GLU A 237 11.04 29.45 -15.86
CA GLU A 237 11.39 30.76 -15.31
C GLU A 237 11.02 31.85 -16.33
N PRO A 238 10.77 33.09 -15.89
CA PRO A 238 10.58 34.20 -16.80
C PRO A 238 11.77 34.37 -17.75
N GLY A 239 11.49 34.46 -19.05
CA GLY A 239 12.52 34.55 -20.09
C GLY A 239 12.04 33.95 -21.40
N GLU A 240 12.96 33.80 -22.36
CA GLU A 240 12.66 33.11 -23.60
C GLU A 240 12.60 31.60 -23.37
N LEU A 241 11.58 30.97 -23.95
CA LEU A 241 11.51 29.51 -24.06
C LEU A 241 12.66 29.03 -24.94
N THR A 242 13.69 28.45 -24.35
CA THR A 242 14.78 27.87 -25.14
C THR A 242 14.41 26.46 -25.56
N SER A 243 14.35 26.18 -26.87
CA SER A 243 14.24 24.85 -27.51
C SER A 243 12.96 24.01 -27.30
N LEU A 244 12.07 24.37 -26.37
CA LEU A 244 10.87 23.60 -26.02
C LEU A 244 9.56 24.14 -26.63
N GLN A 245 9.62 24.94 -27.69
CA GLN A 245 8.42 25.45 -28.39
C GLN A 245 7.56 24.34 -28.96
N ALA A 246 8.18 23.28 -29.48
CA ALA A 246 7.46 22.12 -30.00
C ALA A 246 6.67 21.40 -28.89
N LEU A 247 7.19 21.40 -27.66
CA LEU A 247 6.48 20.85 -26.50
C LEU A 247 5.31 21.73 -26.10
N ALA A 248 5.49 23.06 -26.08
CA ALA A 248 4.42 24.02 -25.84
C ALA A 248 3.28 23.85 -26.86
N ALA A 249 3.62 23.75 -28.15
CA ALA A 249 2.67 23.54 -29.24
C ALA A 249 1.92 22.20 -29.10
N LEU A 250 2.62 21.11 -28.74
CA LEU A 250 2.00 19.81 -28.49
C LEU A 250 0.99 19.86 -27.34
N LEU A 251 1.30 20.61 -26.28
CA LEU A 251 0.43 20.77 -25.10
C LEU A 251 -0.68 21.81 -25.31
N GLY A 252 -0.66 22.57 -26.41
CA GLY A 252 -1.59 23.69 -26.64
C GLY A 252 -1.38 24.85 -25.66
N VAL A 253 -0.17 25.00 -25.12
CA VAL A 253 0.19 26.03 -24.15
C VAL A 253 0.97 27.15 -24.85
N THR A 254 0.58 28.39 -24.59
CA THR A 254 1.31 29.58 -25.04
C THR A 254 1.96 30.25 -23.84
N VAL A 255 3.29 30.42 -23.90
CA VAL A 255 4.04 31.14 -22.86
C VAL A 255 4.28 32.55 -23.34
N PHE A 256 3.83 33.52 -22.55
CA PHE A 256 4.03 34.93 -22.84
C PHE A 256 5.31 35.44 -22.19
N PRO A 257 6.06 36.34 -22.86
CA PRO A 257 7.19 36.99 -22.22
C PRO A 257 6.70 37.93 -21.12
N GLY A 258 7.42 37.96 -19.99
CA GLY A 258 7.17 38.87 -18.89
C GLY A 258 7.25 38.21 -17.53
N VAL A 259 7.13 39.04 -16.48
CA VAL A 259 7.09 38.61 -15.08
C VAL A 259 5.76 39.11 -14.51
N VAL A 260 5.07 38.27 -13.75
CA VAL A 260 3.92 38.72 -12.96
C VAL A 260 4.46 39.42 -11.72
N VAL A 261 4.11 40.70 -11.57
CA VAL A 261 4.49 41.53 -10.42
C VAL A 261 3.23 41.85 -9.63
N ASP A 262 3.30 41.71 -8.31
CA ASP A 262 2.24 42.17 -7.43
C ASP A 262 2.24 43.70 -7.39
N ALA A 263 1.07 44.31 -7.59
CA ALA A 263 0.95 45.76 -7.65
C ALA A 263 1.04 46.43 -6.26
N ASP A 264 0.90 45.66 -5.18
CA ASP A 264 0.84 46.16 -3.80
C ASP A 264 2.19 46.06 -3.04
N THR A 265 3.29 45.75 -3.72
CA THR A 265 4.67 45.80 -3.17
C THR A 265 5.44 47.05 -3.53
#